data_AF-A0A2W5GAE2-F1
#
_entry.id   AF-A0A2W5GAE2-F1
#
_cell.length_a   1.000
_cell.length_b   1.000
_cell.length_c   1.000
_cell.angle_alpha   90.00
_cell.angle_beta   90.00
_cell.angle_gamma   90.00
#
_symmetry.space_group_name_H-M   'P 1'
#
loop_
_entity.id
_entity.type
_entity.pdbx_description
1 polymer ?
#
loop_
_entity_poly.entity_id
_entity_poly.type
_entity_poly.pdbx_seq_one_letter_code
_entity_poly.pdbx_strand_id
1 'polypeptide(L)'
;MLARGNYANELNIPIPFSLVSINDQNNNLEIMVGYWFLYNMYALTRNSWKYANRDERIQKTQYIEYDYLAPDTVEEILQSMQLIETAVGNAYIRSIPTQEEASIVGKKLLEEANPIVDQLEIVLDGIEHSNRKTVLTKCLKGYQAFASMLTYYGLQAFFENCKVNTDSKVYNKWLNVGGQLIPKDHVDQLRIDVVNDKLGSWDAIHQFYEEQGALYPSYKIAHGLHILEKIKKRSLSETTVAEKQILLDEYLHHEKIILEAITISRKKDYTSPFRKMMYDSEEEMNEVLGSFEDNSFILQKKKDLLTLENDIERLKLNFNLH
;
A
#
# COMPACT_ATOMS: atom_id res chain seq x y z
N MET A 1 -6.23 -11.09 -0.43
CA MET A 1 -7.38 -11.65 -1.18
C MET A 1 -7.36 -13.14 -0.96
N LEU A 2 -8.50 -13.71 -0.60
CA LEU A 2 -8.68 -15.15 -0.49
C LEU A 2 -9.23 -15.67 -1.81
N ALA A 3 -8.53 -16.60 -2.48
CA ALA A 3 -8.91 -17.09 -3.80
C ALA A 3 -10.23 -17.88 -3.79
N ARG A 4 -10.56 -18.51 -2.65
CA ARG A 4 -11.81 -19.22 -2.40
C ARG A 4 -12.35 -18.83 -1.02
N GLY A 5 -13.65 -19.03 -0.77
CA GLY A 5 -14.24 -18.79 0.55
C GLY A 5 -14.11 -19.96 1.53
N ASN A 6 -13.40 -21.03 1.15
CA ASN A 6 -13.38 -22.28 1.90
C ASN A 6 -11.95 -22.61 2.37
N TYR A 7 -11.57 -22.08 3.54
CA TYR A 7 -10.38 -22.49 4.29
C TYR A 7 -10.86 -23.14 5.58
N ALA A 8 -10.46 -24.40 5.79
CA ALA A 8 -10.93 -25.19 6.93
C ALA A 8 -10.23 -24.85 8.25
N ASN A 9 -9.09 -24.17 8.20
CA ASN A 9 -8.26 -23.85 9.36
C ASN A 9 -8.16 -22.34 9.56
N GLU A 10 -7.81 -21.95 10.78
CA GLU A 10 -7.51 -20.56 11.12
C GLU A 10 -6.26 -20.07 10.38
N LEU A 11 -6.30 -18.84 9.89
CA LEU A 11 -5.23 -18.21 9.12
C LEU A 11 -4.79 -16.90 9.79
N ASN A 12 -3.48 -16.69 9.86
CA ASN A 12 -2.86 -15.41 10.18
C ASN A 12 -1.94 -15.01 9.02
N ILE A 13 -2.37 -14.07 8.18
CA ILE A 13 -1.66 -13.69 6.95
C ILE A 13 -1.02 -12.31 7.13
N PRO A 14 0.26 -12.22 7.57
CA PRO A 14 0.95 -10.96 7.82
C PRO A 14 1.54 -10.31 6.55
N ILE A 15 1.07 -10.72 5.36
CA ILE A 15 1.54 -10.19 4.07
C ILE A 15 0.36 -9.51 3.38
N PRO A 16 0.24 -8.17 3.49
CA PRO A 16 -0.87 -7.45 2.90
C PRO A 16 -0.80 -7.52 1.37
N PHE A 17 -1.91 -7.22 0.71
CA PHE A 17 -2.01 -7.23 -0.77
C PHE A 17 -1.62 -8.54 -1.45
N SER A 18 -1.56 -9.64 -0.72
CA SER A 18 -1.29 -10.97 -1.26
C SER A 18 -2.56 -11.66 -1.76
N LEU A 19 -2.39 -12.66 -2.62
CA LEU A 19 -3.42 -13.65 -2.92
C LEU A 19 -3.09 -14.93 -2.16
N VAL A 20 -4.03 -15.39 -1.35
CA VAL A 20 -3.93 -16.66 -0.64
C VAL A 20 -4.74 -17.69 -1.43
N SER A 21 -4.17 -18.86 -1.67
CA SER A 21 -4.83 -19.98 -2.37
C SER A 21 -4.39 -21.31 -1.77
N ILE A 22 -5.19 -22.36 -1.96
CA ILE A 22 -4.79 -23.73 -1.62
C ILE A 22 -4.32 -24.40 -2.92
N ASN A 23 -3.12 -24.95 -2.90
CA ASN A 23 -2.64 -25.86 -3.94
C ASN A 23 -3.01 -27.29 -3.55
N ASP A 24 -4.10 -27.79 -4.14
CA ASP A 24 -4.65 -29.11 -3.83
C ASP A 24 -3.69 -30.26 -4.21
N GLN A 25 -2.88 -30.08 -5.26
CA GLN A 25 -1.95 -31.11 -5.74
C GLN A 25 -0.81 -31.36 -4.75
N ASN A 26 -0.22 -30.28 -4.24
CA ASN A 26 0.90 -30.35 -3.30
C ASN A 26 0.43 -30.32 -1.84
N ASN A 27 -0.87 -30.16 -1.60
CA ASN A 27 -1.46 -29.89 -0.28
C ASN A 27 -0.67 -28.80 0.45
N ASN A 28 -0.56 -27.61 -0.15
CA ASN A 28 0.14 -26.45 0.42
C ASN A 28 -0.76 -25.20 0.37
N LEU A 29 -0.63 -24.32 1.36
CA LEU A 29 -1.18 -22.97 1.29
C LEU A 29 -0.19 -22.10 0.51
N GLU A 30 -0.66 -21.41 -0.52
CA GLU A 30 0.17 -20.51 -1.33
C GLU A 30 -0.20 -19.06 -1.04
N ILE A 31 0.82 -18.23 -0.87
CA ILE A 31 0.67 -16.78 -0.70
C ILE A 31 1.47 -16.10 -1.81
N MET A 32 0.77 -15.58 -2.82
CA MET A 32 1.36 -14.78 -3.87
C MET A 32 1.53 -13.34 -3.38
N VAL A 33 2.78 -12.94 -3.17
CA VAL A 33 3.15 -11.63 -2.62
C VAL A 33 2.79 -10.51 -3.60
N GLY A 34 2.20 -9.42 -3.10
CA GLY A 34 1.94 -8.21 -3.90
C GLY A 34 0.92 -8.39 -5.03
N TYR A 35 0.08 -9.44 -4.99
CA TYR A 35 -0.92 -9.75 -6.01
C TYR A 35 -1.76 -8.54 -6.45
N TRP A 36 -2.25 -7.73 -5.52
CA TRP A 36 -3.09 -6.58 -5.88
C TRP A 36 -2.34 -5.54 -6.70
N PHE A 37 -1.11 -5.20 -6.31
CA PHE A 37 -0.28 -4.25 -7.04
C PHE A 37 0.10 -4.80 -8.42
N LEU A 38 0.44 -6.09 -8.50
CA LEU A 38 0.90 -6.73 -9.74
C LEU A 38 -0.23 -7.00 -10.75
N TYR A 39 -1.42 -7.35 -10.27
CA TYR A 39 -2.46 -7.94 -11.12
C TYR A 39 -3.84 -7.30 -11.02
N ASN A 40 -4.12 -6.52 -9.97
CA ASN A 40 -5.46 -5.99 -9.69
C ASN A 40 -5.47 -4.52 -9.25
N MET A 41 -4.54 -3.71 -9.78
CA MET A 41 -4.36 -2.30 -9.43
C MET A 41 -5.62 -1.46 -9.71
N TYR A 42 -6.37 -1.80 -10.76
CA TYR A 42 -7.63 -1.11 -11.08
C TYR A 42 -8.64 -1.23 -9.94
N ALA A 43 -8.88 -2.43 -9.44
CA ALA A 43 -9.86 -2.64 -8.37
C ALA A 43 -9.43 -1.95 -7.08
N LEU A 44 -8.13 -2.01 -6.76
CA LEU A 44 -7.57 -1.39 -5.56
C LEU A 44 -7.78 0.13 -5.57
N THR A 45 -7.28 0.80 -6.60
CA THR A 45 -7.33 2.28 -6.73
C THR A 45 -8.75 2.80 -6.94
N ARG A 46 -9.58 2.09 -7.71
CA ARG A 46 -10.99 2.46 -7.91
C ARG A 46 -11.76 2.40 -6.60
N ASN A 47 -11.49 1.41 -5.74
CA ASN A 47 -12.22 1.28 -4.48
C ASN A 47 -11.96 2.47 -3.56
N SER A 48 -10.71 2.91 -3.40
CA SER A 48 -10.37 4.11 -2.62
C SER A 48 -11.09 5.37 -3.15
N TRP A 49 -11.08 5.57 -4.47
CA TRP A 49 -11.82 6.68 -5.10
C TRP A 49 -13.34 6.58 -4.89
N LYS A 50 -13.89 5.38 -5.06
CA LYS A 50 -15.33 5.12 -4.96
C LYS A 50 -15.85 5.27 -3.53
N TYR A 51 -15.08 4.88 -2.51
CA TYR A 51 -15.49 5.02 -1.12
C TYR A 51 -15.52 6.49 -0.69
N ALA A 52 -14.51 7.28 -1.06
CA ALA A 52 -14.51 8.72 -0.81
C ALA A 52 -15.73 9.41 -1.43
N ASN A 53 -16.08 9.08 -2.68
CA ASN A 53 -17.25 9.65 -3.37
C ASN A 53 -18.60 9.16 -2.83
N ARG A 54 -18.62 8.04 -2.11
CA ARG A 54 -19.85 7.47 -1.51
C ARG A 54 -20.06 7.87 -0.06
N ASP A 55 -19.15 8.66 0.51
CA ASP A 55 -19.31 9.17 1.86
C ASP A 55 -20.35 10.30 1.89
N GLU A 56 -21.61 9.90 2.06
CA GLU A 56 -22.79 10.76 2.19
C GLU A 56 -23.11 11.13 3.65
N ARG A 57 -22.16 10.92 4.59
CA ARG A 57 -22.37 11.32 6.00
C ARG A 57 -22.65 12.82 6.08
N ILE A 58 -23.73 13.16 6.78
CA ILE A 58 -24.15 14.55 7.03
C ILE A 58 -23.12 15.27 7.90
N GLN A 59 -22.63 14.59 8.94
CA GLN A 59 -21.60 15.08 9.84
C GLN A 59 -20.33 14.23 9.65
N LYS A 60 -19.27 14.85 9.15
CA LYS A 60 -17.95 14.23 8.92
C LYS A 60 -16.97 14.59 10.04
N THR A 61 -17.42 14.48 11.29
CA THR A 61 -16.61 14.77 12.48
C THR A 61 -15.40 13.85 12.59
N GLN A 62 -15.59 12.57 12.25
CA GLN A 62 -14.52 11.60 12.15
C GLN A 62 -13.88 11.61 10.76
N TYR A 63 -12.56 11.84 10.70
CA TYR A 63 -11.77 11.69 9.49
C TYR A 63 -11.63 10.20 9.15
N ILE A 64 -12.12 9.77 7.99
CA ILE A 64 -11.98 8.39 7.52
C ILE A 64 -10.91 8.33 6.45
N GLU A 65 -9.93 7.44 6.62
CA GLU A 65 -8.93 7.15 5.61
C GLU A 65 -9.48 6.11 4.62
N TYR A 66 -9.45 6.45 3.34
CA TYR A 66 -9.94 5.60 2.24
C TYR A 66 -8.80 5.06 1.37
N ASP A 67 -7.60 5.62 1.50
CA ASP A 67 -6.44 5.21 0.73
C ASP A 67 -5.95 3.82 1.16
N TYR A 68 -5.48 3.03 0.20
CA TYR A 68 -4.93 1.70 0.45
C TYR A 68 -3.47 1.74 0.94
N LEU A 69 -2.75 2.85 0.77
CA LEU A 69 -1.43 3.11 1.36
C LEU A 69 -1.57 4.03 2.56
N ALA A 70 -2.45 3.66 3.47
CA ALA A 70 -2.59 4.32 4.76
C ALA A 70 -1.37 4.02 5.67
N PRO A 71 -1.03 4.87 6.66
CA PRO A 71 0.15 4.69 7.50
C PRO A 71 0.27 3.32 8.19
N ASP A 72 -0.82 2.75 8.70
CA ASP A 72 -0.81 1.41 9.31
C ASP A 72 -0.47 0.32 8.30
N THR A 73 -1.04 0.42 7.10
CA THR A 73 -0.85 -0.51 6.00
C THR A 73 0.58 -0.43 5.44
N VAL A 74 1.16 0.77 5.40
CA VAL A 74 2.57 0.99 5.05
C VAL A 74 3.51 0.31 6.05
N GLU A 75 3.20 0.40 7.35
CA GLU A 75 3.94 -0.32 8.40
C GLU A 75 3.76 -1.84 8.30
N GLU A 76 2.58 -2.34 7.93
CA GLU A 76 2.37 -3.77 7.62
C GLU A 76 3.19 -4.22 6.42
N ILE A 77 3.29 -3.41 5.35
CA ILE A 77 4.14 -3.71 4.19
C ILE A 77 5.60 -3.83 4.65
N LEU A 78 6.11 -2.88 5.44
CA LEU A 78 7.49 -2.92 5.96
C LEU A 78 7.77 -4.18 6.78
N GLN A 79 6.85 -4.55 7.68
CA GLN A 79 6.97 -5.77 8.48
C GLN A 79 6.94 -7.02 7.59
N SER A 80 6.06 -7.05 6.59
CA SER A 80 5.98 -8.16 5.64
C SER A 80 7.24 -8.31 4.80
N MET A 81 7.90 -7.20 4.44
CA MET A 81 9.17 -7.22 3.73
C MET A 81 10.26 -7.88 4.58
N GLN A 82 10.37 -7.56 5.87
CA GLN A 82 11.32 -8.21 6.78
C GLN A 82 11.06 -9.72 6.93
N LEU A 83 9.79 -10.12 6.96
CA LEU A 83 9.40 -11.53 6.97
C LEU A 83 9.85 -12.24 5.69
N ILE A 84 9.62 -11.62 4.53
CA ILE A 84 10.03 -12.15 3.22
C ILE A 84 11.56 -12.23 3.12
N GLU A 85 12.29 -11.21 3.55
CA GLU A 85 13.75 -11.21 3.61
C GLU A 85 14.26 -12.41 4.41
N THR A 86 13.73 -12.62 5.61
CA THR A 86 14.11 -13.75 6.47
C THR A 86 13.77 -15.09 5.82
N ALA A 87 12.57 -15.23 5.25
CA ALA A 87 12.12 -16.47 4.61
C ALA A 87 12.96 -16.83 3.37
N VAL A 88 13.34 -15.85 2.56
CA VAL A 88 14.24 -16.04 1.41
C VAL A 88 15.62 -16.48 1.87
N GLY A 89 16.16 -15.86 2.92
CA GLY A 89 17.44 -16.28 3.50
C GLY A 89 17.42 -17.72 4.01
N ASN A 90 16.39 -18.10 4.75
CA ASN A 90 16.19 -19.46 5.24
C ASN A 90 16.12 -20.49 4.10
N ALA A 91 15.45 -20.15 3.00
CA ALA A 91 15.35 -21.03 1.85
C ALA A 91 16.67 -21.14 1.05
N TYR A 92 17.51 -20.10 1.08
CA TYR A 92 18.76 -20.05 0.34
C TYR A 92 19.95 -20.69 1.08
N ILE A 93 20.04 -20.48 2.39
CA ILE A 93 21.18 -20.95 3.20
C ILE A 93 21.01 -22.44 3.49
N ARG A 94 22.05 -23.23 3.20
CA ARG A 94 22.00 -24.71 3.33
C ARG A 94 22.12 -25.20 4.78
N SER A 95 22.81 -24.46 5.63
CA SER A 95 22.88 -24.70 7.08
C SER A 95 21.69 -24.04 7.78
N ILE A 96 21.44 -24.35 9.06
CA ILE A 96 20.44 -23.63 9.86
C ILE A 96 21.02 -22.23 10.16
N PRO A 97 20.51 -21.15 9.56
CA PRO A 97 21.00 -19.82 9.83
C PRO A 97 20.39 -19.28 11.12
N THR A 98 21.03 -18.28 11.72
CA THR A 98 20.33 -17.40 12.65
C THR A 98 19.32 -16.52 11.89
N GLN A 99 18.32 -15.99 12.60
CA GLN A 99 17.32 -15.12 11.99
C GLN A 99 17.94 -13.86 11.34
N GLU A 100 18.97 -13.30 11.97
CA GLU A 100 19.69 -12.12 11.48
C GLU A 100 20.47 -12.44 10.18
N GLU A 101 21.21 -13.55 10.15
CA GLU A 101 21.93 -13.99 8.95
C GLU A 101 20.97 -14.23 7.77
N ALA A 102 19.83 -14.90 8.03
CA ALA A 102 18.82 -15.13 7.02
C ALA A 102 18.25 -13.82 6.47
N SER A 103 17.87 -12.88 7.34
CA SER A 103 17.36 -11.57 6.92
C SER A 103 18.37 -10.81 6.05
N ILE A 104 19.64 -10.75 6.44
CA ILE A 104 20.69 -10.04 5.67
C ILE A 104 20.87 -10.66 4.28
N VAL A 105 20.99 -11.99 4.19
CA VAL A 105 21.21 -12.69 2.92
C VAL A 105 19.99 -12.57 2.01
N GLY A 106 18.78 -12.79 2.55
CA GLY A 106 17.57 -12.70 1.76
C GLY A 106 17.29 -11.28 1.27
N LYS A 107 17.51 -10.27 2.12
CA LYS A 107 17.45 -8.85 1.72
C LYS A 107 18.37 -8.56 0.56
N LYS A 108 19.63 -8.98 0.63
CA LYS A 108 20.59 -8.79 -0.45
C LYS A 108 20.10 -9.41 -1.76
N LEU A 109 19.63 -10.66 -1.73
CA LEU A 109 19.11 -11.35 -2.92
C LEU A 109 17.92 -10.62 -3.55
N LEU A 110 17.03 -10.06 -2.73
CA LEU A 110 15.85 -9.32 -3.17
C LEU A 110 16.21 -7.94 -3.73
N GLU A 111 17.09 -7.19 -3.05
CA GLU A 111 17.57 -5.87 -3.51
C GLU A 111 18.39 -5.96 -4.80
N GLU A 112 19.20 -7.01 -4.97
CA GLU A 112 19.97 -7.27 -6.20
C GLU A 112 19.13 -7.91 -7.32
N ALA A 113 17.84 -8.13 -7.08
CA ALA A 113 16.93 -8.81 -7.99
C ALA A 113 17.45 -10.17 -8.52
N ASN A 114 18.08 -10.95 -7.63
CA ASN A 114 18.73 -12.19 -8.02
C ASN A 114 17.68 -13.24 -8.47
N PRO A 115 17.76 -13.77 -9.70
CA PRO A 115 16.77 -14.69 -10.25
C PRO A 115 16.72 -16.04 -9.52
N ILE A 116 17.70 -16.36 -8.68
CA ILE A 116 17.66 -17.57 -7.85
C ILE A 116 16.45 -17.59 -6.92
N VAL A 117 15.96 -16.43 -6.48
CA VAL A 117 14.82 -16.32 -5.56
C VAL A 117 13.57 -17.00 -6.14
N ASP A 118 13.35 -16.90 -7.45
CA ASP A 118 12.20 -17.53 -8.12
C ASP A 118 12.32 -19.06 -8.23
N GLN A 119 13.49 -19.63 -7.91
CA GLN A 119 13.76 -21.07 -7.92
C GLN A 119 13.69 -21.68 -6.51
N LEU A 120 13.67 -20.85 -5.47
CA LEU A 120 13.62 -21.30 -4.08
C LEU A 120 12.19 -21.65 -3.68
N GLU A 121 12.04 -22.72 -2.90
CA GLU A 121 10.80 -22.99 -2.19
C GLU A 121 10.82 -22.21 -0.86
N ILE A 122 10.16 -21.05 -0.85
CA ILE A 122 10.19 -20.13 0.29
C ILE A 122 9.01 -20.42 1.20
N VAL A 123 9.29 -20.77 2.45
CA VAL A 123 8.31 -21.33 3.39
C VAL A 123 8.08 -20.36 4.54
N LEU A 124 6.84 -20.26 5.01
CA LEU A 124 6.50 -19.58 6.25
C LEU A 124 5.86 -20.53 7.26
N ASP A 125 6.26 -20.36 8.51
CA ASP A 125 5.71 -21.08 9.65
C ASP A 125 4.62 -20.25 10.36
N GLY A 126 3.70 -20.94 11.04
CA GLY A 126 2.69 -20.29 11.89
C GLY A 126 1.60 -19.50 11.15
N ILE A 127 1.47 -19.70 9.84
CA ILE A 127 0.51 -18.98 8.99
C ILE A 127 -0.88 -19.63 8.99
N GLU A 128 -0.93 -20.95 8.90
CA GLU A 128 -2.16 -21.73 9.01
C GLU A 128 -2.06 -22.64 10.22
N HIS A 129 -3.15 -22.74 11.00
CA HIS A 129 -3.23 -23.70 12.11
C HIS A 129 -3.47 -25.12 11.57
N SER A 130 -2.49 -25.67 10.86
CA SER A 130 -2.53 -27.00 10.27
C SER A 130 -1.11 -27.54 10.06
N ASN A 131 -0.99 -28.83 9.68
CA ASN A 131 0.29 -29.43 9.28
C ASN A 131 0.68 -29.09 7.83
N ARG A 132 -0.15 -28.30 7.14
CA ARG A 132 0.06 -27.91 5.76
C ARG A 132 1.18 -26.88 5.68
N LYS A 133 2.05 -27.05 4.70
CA LYS A 133 3.11 -26.08 4.42
C LYS A 133 2.52 -24.81 3.83
N THR A 134 3.03 -23.65 4.24
CA THR A 134 2.71 -22.37 3.59
C THR A 134 3.90 -21.91 2.75
N VAL A 135 3.67 -21.72 1.45
CA VAL A 135 4.70 -21.37 0.46
C VAL A 135 4.43 -19.98 -0.10
N LEU A 136 5.47 -19.15 -0.12
CA LEU A 136 5.43 -17.85 -0.78
C LEU A 136 5.73 -18.01 -2.26
N THR A 137 4.94 -17.34 -3.10
CA THR A 137 5.15 -17.31 -4.55
C THR A 137 5.31 -15.88 -5.04
N LYS A 138 6.04 -15.72 -6.16
CA LYS A 138 6.40 -14.40 -6.75
C LYS A 138 7.11 -13.46 -5.78
N CYS A 139 7.88 -14.00 -4.83
CA CYS A 139 8.55 -13.23 -3.78
C CYS A 139 9.35 -12.05 -4.33
N LEU A 140 10.18 -12.29 -5.36
CA LEU A 140 11.01 -11.25 -5.94
C LEU A 140 10.15 -10.10 -6.53
N LYS A 141 9.18 -10.42 -7.39
CA LYS A 141 8.29 -9.42 -8.00
C LYS A 141 7.39 -8.71 -6.98
N GLY A 142 6.87 -9.46 -6.01
CA GLY A 142 6.02 -8.92 -4.95
C GLY A 142 6.79 -7.96 -4.04
N TYR A 143 8.03 -8.32 -3.68
CA TYR A 143 8.93 -7.47 -2.91
C TYR A 143 9.29 -6.17 -3.66
N GLN A 144 9.58 -6.27 -4.96
CA GLN A 144 9.78 -5.09 -5.82
C GLN A 144 8.54 -4.21 -5.89
N ALA A 145 7.34 -4.81 -5.98
CA ALA A 145 6.08 -4.06 -5.97
C ALA A 145 5.87 -3.33 -4.63
N PHE A 146 6.16 -3.98 -3.50
CA PHE A 146 6.13 -3.33 -2.18
C PHE A 146 7.12 -2.16 -2.10
N ALA A 147 8.37 -2.37 -2.51
CA ALA A 147 9.37 -1.30 -2.53
C ALA A 147 8.94 -0.11 -3.41
N SER A 148 8.34 -0.36 -4.58
CA SER A 148 7.81 0.68 -5.45
C SER A 148 6.63 1.42 -4.80
N MET A 149 5.71 0.73 -4.14
CA MET A 149 4.57 1.37 -3.45
C MET A 149 4.98 2.16 -2.22
N LEU A 150 5.96 1.68 -1.44
CA LEU A 150 6.53 2.45 -0.33
C LEU A 150 7.25 3.72 -0.83
N THR A 151 7.96 3.62 -1.96
CA THR A 151 8.61 4.76 -2.61
C THR A 151 7.55 5.77 -3.07
N TYR A 152 6.50 5.30 -3.74
CA TYR A 152 5.38 6.13 -4.17
C TYR A 152 4.70 6.85 -2.98
N TYR A 153 4.42 6.14 -1.89
CA TYR A 153 3.85 6.72 -0.67
C TYR A 153 4.71 7.86 -0.12
N GLY A 154 6.03 7.66 -0.05
CA GLY A 154 6.96 8.68 0.41
C GLY A 154 7.07 9.88 -0.53
N LEU A 155 7.08 9.63 -1.84
CA LEU A 155 7.11 10.67 -2.88
C LEU A 155 5.83 11.52 -2.89
N GLN A 156 4.67 10.91 -2.67
CA GLN A 156 3.40 11.60 -2.50
C GLN A 156 3.46 12.55 -1.30
N ALA A 157 3.93 12.07 -0.15
CA ALA A 157 4.10 12.89 1.04
C ALA A 157 5.11 14.04 0.81
N PHE A 158 6.18 13.80 0.07
CA PHE A 158 7.13 14.84 -0.33
C PHE A 158 6.46 15.92 -1.18
N PHE A 159 5.70 15.54 -2.20
CA PHE A 159 4.96 16.47 -3.05
C PHE A 159 3.95 17.30 -2.24
N GLU A 160 3.20 16.66 -1.32
CA GLU A 160 2.26 17.35 -0.42
C GLU A 160 3.00 18.32 0.50
N ASN A 161 4.13 17.90 1.07
CA ASN A 161 4.93 18.75 1.96
C ASN A 161 5.48 19.99 1.24
N CYS A 162 5.78 19.89 -0.05
CA CYS A 162 6.21 21.05 -0.85
C CYS A 162 5.10 22.11 -1.01
N LYS A 163 3.83 21.75 -0.77
CA LYS A 163 2.68 22.66 -0.81
C LYS A 163 2.35 23.24 0.56
N VAL A 164 2.36 22.42 1.60
CA VAL A 164 1.88 22.81 2.94
C VAL A 164 2.98 23.11 3.95
N ASN A 165 4.20 22.64 3.71
CA ASN A 165 5.38 22.76 4.57
C ASN A 165 5.09 22.44 6.05
N THR A 166 4.79 21.17 6.34
CA THR A 166 4.49 20.72 7.69
C THR A 166 5.74 20.23 8.41
N ASP A 167 5.90 20.63 9.66
CA ASP A 167 6.87 20.09 10.60
C ASP A 167 6.10 19.40 11.73
N SER A 168 5.86 18.10 11.57
CA SER A 168 5.08 17.29 12.49
C SER A 168 5.90 16.12 13.00
N LYS A 169 5.62 15.68 14.23
CA LYS A 169 6.23 14.48 14.80
C LYS A 169 5.87 13.25 13.97
N VAL A 170 6.87 12.39 13.75
CA VAL A 170 6.71 11.11 13.07
C VAL A 170 6.15 10.06 14.04
N TYR A 171 5.14 9.32 13.58
CA TYR A 171 4.57 8.17 14.29
C TYR A 171 4.63 6.93 13.39
N ASN A 172 5.12 5.82 13.93
CA ASN A 172 5.31 4.53 13.21
C ASN A 172 4.36 3.43 13.72
N LYS A 173 3.46 3.76 14.66
CA LYS A 173 2.49 2.83 15.23
C LYS A 173 1.13 3.50 15.20
N TRP A 174 0.22 2.89 14.48
CA TRP A 174 -1.09 3.42 14.18
C TRP A 174 -2.14 2.42 14.61
N LEU A 175 -3.29 2.91 15.08
CA LEU A 175 -4.46 2.09 15.31
C LEU A 175 -5.59 2.60 14.43
N ASN A 176 -6.25 1.66 13.74
CA ASN A 176 -7.50 1.91 13.05
C ASN A 176 -8.65 1.87 14.06
N VAL A 177 -9.20 3.04 14.35
CA VAL A 177 -10.31 3.22 15.29
C VAL A 177 -11.53 3.68 14.49
N GLY A 178 -12.27 2.70 13.95
CA GLY A 178 -13.49 2.95 13.19
C GLY A 178 -13.26 3.65 11.84
N GLY A 179 -12.15 3.39 11.17
CA GLY A 179 -11.78 4.02 9.89
C GLY A 179 -10.89 5.25 10.01
N GLN A 180 -10.70 5.79 11.22
CA GLN A 180 -9.71 6.83 11.49
C GLN A 180 -8.42 6.21 11.98
N LEU A 181 -7.29 6.64 11.40
CA LEU A 181 -5.98 6.25 11.88
C LEU A 181 -5.45 7.26 12.88
N ILE A 182 -5.15 6.76 14.07
CA ILE A 182 -4.65 7.57 15.18
C ILE A 182 -3.35 6.94 15.68
N PRO A 183 -2.30 7.74 15.98
CA PRO A 183 -1.10 7.22 16.61
C PRO A 183 -1.43 6.40 17.87
N LYS A 184 -0.82 5.23 18.00
CA LYS A 184 -1.12 4.29 19.09
C LYS A 184 -1.00 4.95 20.47
N ASP A 185 0.04 5.76 20.66
CA ASP A 185 0.30 6.44 21.93
C ASP A 185 -0.83 7.40 22.30
N HIS A 186 -1.46 8.07 21.33
CA HIS A 186 -2.59 8.96 21.57
C HIS A 186 -3.85 8.17 21.97
N VAL A 187 -4.09 7.02 21.34
CA VAL A 187 -5.20 6.14 21.71
C VAL A 187 -4.99 5.51 23.08
N ASP A 188 -3.75 5.11 23.41
CA ASP A 188 -3.42 4.60 24.73
C ASP A 188 -3.62 5.67 25.80
N GLN A 189 -3.22 6.91 25.52
CA GLN A 189 -3.49 8.05 26.40
C GLN A 189 -4.99 8.30 26.59
N LEU A 190 -5.78 8.27 25.50
CA LEU A 190 -7.25 8.35 25.59
C LEU A 190 -7.81 7.27 26.52
N ARG A 191 -7.37 6.02 26.39
CA ARG A 191 -7.82 4.92 27.28
C ARG A 191 -7.48 5.19 28.74
N ILE A 192 -6.27 5.68 29.01
CA ILE A 192 -5.84 6.05 30.37
C ILE A 192 -6.74 7.16 30.92
N ASP A 193 -7.08 8.15 30.12
CA ASP A 193 -7.91 9.28 30.56
C ASP A 193 -9.38 8.89 30.76
N VAL A 194 -9.91 7.94 29.97
CA VAL A 194 -11.22 7.31 30.21
C VAL A 194 -11.22 6.52 31.52
N VAL A 195 -10.23 5.65 31.74
CA VAL A 195 -10.17 4.80 32.94
C VAL A 195 -10.01 5.62 34.22
N ASN A 196 -9.32 6.76 34.13
CA ASN A 196 -9.10 7.66 35.27
C ASN A 196 -10.19 8.75 35.41
N ASP A 197 -11.32 8.61 34.72
CA ASP A 197 -12.46 9.54 34.80
C ASP A 197 -12.10 11.02 34.53
N LYS A 198 -11.11 11.24 33.65
CA LYS A 198 -10.68 12.59 33.25
C LYS A 198 -11.52 13.17 32.11
N LEU A 199 -12.22 12.31 31.36
CA LEU A 199 -13.12 12.71 30.30
C LEU A 199 -14.54 12.71 30.83
N GLY A 200 -15.06 13.90 31.17
CA GLY A 200 -16.35 14.05 31.84
C GLY A 200 -17.59 13.85 30.95
N SER A 201 -17.44 13.54 29.65
CA SER A 201 -18.56 13.34 28.73
C SER A 201 -18.19 12.60 27.45
N TRP A 202 -19.20 12.10 26.74
CA TRP A 202 -19.06 11.59 25.37
C TRP A 202 -18.60 12.67 24.38
N ASP A 203 -19.00 13.93 24.60
CA ASP A 203 -18.57 15.05 23.77
C ASP A 203 -17.05 15.26 23.83
N ALA A 204 -16.44 15.07 25.00
CA ALA A 204 -14.98 15.14 25.14
C ALA A 204 -14.27 14.04 24.32
N ILE A 205 -14.87 12.86 24.22
CA ILE A 205 -14.35 11.78 23.36
C ILE A 205 -14.51 12.18 21.89
N HIS A 206 -15.68 12.70 21.47
CA HIS A 206 -15.88 13.14 20.09
C HIS A 206 -14.91 14.26 19.69
N GLN A 207 -14.68 15.23 20.58
CA GLN A 207 -13.69 16.29 20.37
C GLN A 207 -12.29 15.72 20.16
N PHE A 208 -11.89 14.69 20.93
CA PHE A 208 -10.62 14.01 20.69
C PHE A 208 -10.52 13.44 19.26
N TYR A 209 -11.57 12.78 18.75
CA TYR A 209 -11.55 12.27 17.37
C TYR A 209 -11.44 13.39 16.33
N GLU A 210 -12.14 14.50 16.53
CA GLU A 210 -12.07 15.67 15.65
C GLU A 210 -10.65 16.27 15.64
N GLU A 211 -10.05 16.47 16.81
CA GLU A 211 -8.68 16.98 16.95
C GLU A 211 -7.65 16.05 16.29
N GLN A 212 -7.75 14.73 16.54
CA GLN A 212 -6.89 13.75 15.88
C GLN A 212 -7.13 13.72 14.36
N GLY A 213 -8.36 13.96 13.91
CA GLY A 213 -8.71 13.98 12.49
C GLY A 213 -8.13 15.20 11.78
N ALA A 214 -8.12 16.35 12.45
CA ALA A 214 -7.49 17.57 11.94
C ALA A 214 -5.96 17.46 11.85
N LEU A 215 -5.32 16.76 12.78
CA LEU A 215 -3.88 16.52 12.81
C LEU A 215 -3.43 15.40 11.86
N TYR A 216 -4.33 14.50 11.46
CA TYR A 216 -4.00 13.33 10.68
C TYR A 216 -3.22 13.64 9.37
N PRO A 217 -3.61 14.61 8.53
CA PRO A 217 -2.89 14.90 7.29
C PRO A 217 -1.41 15.26 7.53
N SER A 218 -1.11 16.04 8.58
CA SER A 218 0.27 16.43 8.88
C SER A 218 1.10 15.26 9.41
N TYR A 219 0.50 14.40 10.24
CA TYR A 219 1.16 13.17 10.69
C TYR A 219 1.39 12.17 9.55
N LYS A 220 0.46 12.05 8.60
CA LYS A 220 0.60 11.21 7.40
C LYS A 220 1.75 11.70 6.53
N ILE A 221 1.85 13.01 6.30
CA ILE A 221 2.97 13.60 5.55
C ILE A 221 4.30 13.32 6.26
N ALA A 222 4.40 13.60 7.56
CA ALA A 222 5.63 13.34 8.31
C ALA A 222 6.05 11.87 8.26
N HIS A 223 5.09 10.95 8.38
CA HIS A 223 5.33 9.52 8.22
C HIS A 223 5.84 9.18 6.81
N GLY A 224 5.19 9.66 5.75
CA GLY A 224 5.64 9.41 4.38
C GLY A 224 7.03 9.95 4.07
N LEU A 225 7.38 11.15 4.56
CA LEU A 225 8.74 11.70 4.45
C LEU A 225 9.77 10.77 5.12
N HIS A 226 9.48 10.30 6.34
CA HIS A 226 10.34 9.36 7.06
C HIS A 226 10.51 8.03 6.30
N ILE A 227 9.45 7.52 5.67
CA ILE A 227 9.52 6.35 4.79
C ILE A 227 10.41 6.62 3.58
N LEU A 228 10.27 7.80 2.95
CA LEU A 228 11.10 8.18 1.81
C LEU A 228 12.58 8.23 2.20
N GLU A 229 12.92 8.84 3.34
CA GLU A 229 14.29 8.91 3.86
C GLU A 229 14.89 7.53 4.10
N LYS A 230 14.12 6.61 4.69
CA LYS A 230 14.53 5.21 4.90
C LYS A 230 14.85 4.50 3.59
N ILE A 231 14.00 4.67 2.57
CA ILE A 231 14.18 4.01 1.26
C ILE A 231 15.35 4.61 0.49
N LYS A 232 15.44 5.94 0.46
CA LYS A 232 16.52 6.67 -0.23
C LYS A 232 17.83 6.63 0.55
N LYS A 233 17.82 6.12 1.80
CA LYS A 233 18.96 6.04 2.72
C LYS A 233 19.64 7.40 2.89
N ARG A 234 18.86 8.47 2.93
CA ARG A 234 19.32 9.86 2.98
C ARG A 234 18.30 10.78 3.62
N SER A 235 18.79 11.78 4.37
CA SER A 235 17.96 12.86 4.92
C SER A 235 17.42 13.79 3.83
N LEU A 236 16.14 14.13 3.90
CA LEU A 236 15.52 15.10 3.00
C LEU A 236 15.90 16.54 3.35
N SER A 237 16.31 16.82 4.59
CA SER A 237 16.78 18.15 5.00
C SER A 237 18.06 18.58 4.27
N GLU A 238 18.81 17.64 3.72
CA GLU A 238 20.07 17.83 3.01
C GLU A 238 19.89 17.82 1.48
N THR A 239 18.65 17.91 0.97
CA THR A 239 18.38 17.86 -0.47
C THR A 239 18.58 19.21 -1.16
N THR A 240 19.39 19.21 -2.21
CA THR A 240 19.57 20.34 -3.13
C THR A 240 18.31 20.57 -3.97
N VAL A 241 18.18 21.76 -4.56
CA VAL A 241 17.08 22.08 -5.49
C VAL A 241 16.97 21.05 -6.63
N ALA A 242 18.09 20.66 -7.22
CA ALA A 242 18.13 19.66 -8.29
C ALA A 242 17.58 18.30 -7.83
N GLU A 243 17.92 17.87 -6.61
CA GLU A 243 17.44 16.61 -6.04
C GLU A 243 15.94 16.66 -5.73
N LYS A 244 15.43 17.80 -5.25
CA LYS A 244 13.99 18.00 -5.06
C LYS A 244 13.23 17.88 -6.38
N GLN A 245 13.78 18.44 -7.47
CA GLN A 245 13.20 18.31 -8.82
C GLN A 245 13.18 16.84 -9.28
N ILE A 246 14.27 16.09 -9.05
CA ILE A 246 14.35 14.66 -9.35
C ILE A 246 13.26 13.87 -8.58
N LEU A 247 13.04 14.16 -7.30
CA LEU A 247 11.99 13.51 -6.52
C LEU A 247 10.59 13.80 -7.07
N LEU A 248 10.32 15.03 -7.51
CA LEU A 248 9.05 15.37 -8.17
C LEU A 248 8.88 14.62 -9.50
N ASP A 249 9.93 14.51 -10.30
CA ASP A 249 9.91 13.74 -11.55
C ASP A 249 9.69 12.25 -11.31
N GLU A 250 10.31 11.70 -10.27
CA GLU A 250 10.10 10.32 -9.85
C GLU A 250 8.66 10.08 -9.39
N TYR A 251 8.05 11.02 -8.68
CA TYR A 251 6.65 10.94 -8.28
C TYR A 251 5.73 10.89 -9.50
N LEU A 252 5.92 11.80 -10.46
CA LEU A 252 5.17 11.82 -11.70
C LEU A 252 5.34 10.53 -12.50
N HIS A 253 6.54 9.97 -12.52
CA HIS A 253 6.81 8.71 -13.19
C HIS A 253 6.04 7.54 -12.55
N HIS A 254 5.98 7.48 -11.22
CA HIS A 254 5.21 6.45 -10.52
C HIS A 254 3.70 6.59 -10.78
N GLU A 255 3.16 7.81 -10.82
CA GLU A 255 1.76 8.05 -11.20
C GLU A 255 1.43 7.54 -12.62
N LYS A 256 2.37 7.71 -13.57
CA LYS A 256 2.23 7.15 -14.93
C LYS A 256 2.21 5.62 -14.90
N ILE A 257 3.10 4.98 -14.15
CA ILE A 257 3.14 3.51 -13.99
C ILE A 257 1.83 3.01 -13.38
N ILE A 258 1.32 3.68 -12.34
CA ILE A 258 0.07 3.30 -11.68
C ILE A 258 -1.10 3.42 -12.68
N LEU A 259 -1.19 4.51 -13.44
CA LEU A 259 -2.21 4.68 -14.47
C LEU A 259 -2.15 3.60 -15.56
N GLU A 260 -0.95 3.22 -15.98
CA GLU A 260 -0.76 2.12 -16.92
C GLU A 260 -1.23 0.79 -16.31
N ALA A 261 -0.85 0.49 -15.06
CA ALA A 261 -1.27 -0.72 -14.36
C ALA A 261 -2.80 -0.79 -14.17
N ILE A 262 -3.45 0.33 -13.85
CA ILE A 262 -4.92 0.48 -13.81
C ILE A 262 -5.52 0.14 -15.18
N THR A 263 -4.97 0.73 -16.25
CA THR A 263 -5.45 0.56 -17.63
C THR A 263 -5.32 -0.89 -18.08
N ILE A 264 -4.16 -1.52 -17.88
CA ILE A 264 -3.89 -2.92 -18.22
C ILE A 264 -4.81 -3.84 -17.40
N SER A 265 -4.93 -3.60 -16.10
CA SER A 265 -5.77 -4.40 -15.21
C SER A 265 -7.23 -4.39 -15.67
N ARG A 266 -7.77 -3.24 -16.07
CA ARG A 266 -9.15 -3.13 -16.55
C ARG A 266 -9.32 -3.69 -17.97
N LYS A 267 -8.35 -3.49 -18.86
CA LYS A 267 -8.42 -3.99 -20.25
C LYS A 267 -8.60 -5.50 -20.31
N LYS A 268 -8.05 -6.26 -19.35
CA LYS A 268 -8.25 -7.72 -19.24
C LYS A 268 -9.72 -8.12 -19.17
N ASP A 269 -10.58 -7.28 -18.60
CA ASP A 269 -12.02 -7.56 -18.52
C ASP A 269 -12.68 -7.56 -19.90
N TYR A 270 -12.15 -6.78 -20.84
CA TYR A 270 -12.68 -6.60 -22.20
C TYR A 270 -11.99 -7.50 -23.23
N THR A 271 -10.79 -8.01 -22.96
CA THR A 271 -10.03 -8.82 -23.94
C THR A 271 -10.02 -10.31 -23.62
N SER A 272 -10.39 -10.72 -22.40
CA SER A 272 -10.37 -12.13 -21.98
C SER A 272 -11.45 -12.95 -22.72
N PRO A 273 -11.09 -14.02 -23.46
CA PRO A 273 -12.07 -14.87 -24.13
C PRO A 273 -13.11 -15.47 -23.18
N PHE A 274 -12.70 -15.85 -21.97
CA PHE A 274 -13.59 -16.42 -20.95
C PHE A 274 -14.56 -15.42 -20.34
N ARG A 275 -14.27 -14.12 -20.41
CA ARG A 275 -15.20 -13.07 -19.98
C ARG A 275 -16.13 -12.67 -21.11
N LYS A 276 -15.59 -12.60 -22.33
CA LYS A 276 -16.36 -12.34 -23.54
C LYS A 276 -17.44 -13.40 -23.78
N MET A 277 -17.19 -14.67 -23.45
CA MET A 277 -18.16 -15.77 -23.66
C MET A 277 -19.50 -15.58 -22.94
N MET A 278 -19.59 -14.65 -21.98
CA MET A 278 -20.82 -14.32 -21.27
C MET A 278 -21.74 -13.38 -22.05
N TYR A 279 -21.27 -12.88 -23.21
CA TYR A 279 -21.99 -11.95 -24.07
C TYR A 279 -22.04 -12.53 -25.48
N ASP A 280 -23.16 -12.33 -26.17
CA ASP A 280 -23.39 -12.75 -27.54
C ASP A 280 -22.63 -11.87 -28.55
N SER A 281 -22.32 -10.62 -28.19
CA SER A 281 -21.52 -9.70 -29.02
C SER A 281 -20.71 -8.67 -28.22
N GLU A 282 -19.80 -7.94 -28.88
CA GLU A 282 -19.06 -6.84 -28.24
C GLU A 282 -19.98 -5.65 -27.91
N GLU A 283 -21.02 -5.43 -28.69
CA GLU A 283 -22.05 -4.42 -28.43
C GLU A 283 -22.81 -4.74 -27.14
N GLU A 284 -23.26 -5.98 -26.95
CA GLU A 284 -23.92 -6.39 -25.69
C GLU A 284 -22.98 -6.23 -24.50
N MET A 285 -21.72 -6.66 -24.65
CA MET A 285 -20.71 -6.49 -23.60
C MET A 285 -20.52 -5.01 -23.23
N ASN A 286 -20.48 -4.11 -24.21
CA ASN A 286 -20.32 -2.67 -23.99
C ASN A 286 -21.57 -2.04 -23.38
N GLU A 287 -22.77 -2.48 -23.71
CA GLU A 287 -24.02 -2.04 -23.05
C GLU A 287 -24.05 -2.46 -21.58
N VAL A 288 -23.57 -3.68 -21.25
CA VAL A 288 -23.58 -4.20 -19.87
C VAL A 288 -22.46 -3.61 -19.02
N LEU A 289 -21.23 -3.55 -19.55
CA LEU A 289 -20.05 -3.14 -18.79
C LEU A 289 -19.72 -1.65 -18.91
N GLY A 290 -20.31 -0.96 -19.90
CA GLY A 290 -19.80 0.29 -20.44
C GLY A 290 -18.57 0.05 -21.33
N SER A 291 -18.36 0.91 -22.34
CA SER A 291 -17.15 0.85 -23.16
C SER A 291 -15.89 1.04 -22.32
N PHE A 292 -14.77 0.46 -22.77
CA PHE A 292 -13.51 0.62 -22.07
C PHE A 292 -12.99 2.06 -22.18
N GLU A 293 -13.19 2.67 -23.34
CA GLU A 293 -12.76 4.02 -23.71
C GLU A 293 -13.46 5.08 -22.85
N ASP A 294 -14.74 4.85 -22.52
CA ASP A 294 -15.55 5.77 -21.71
C ASP A 294 -15.47 5.47 -20.20
N ASN A 295 -14.50 4.66 -19.77
CA ASN A 295 -14.35 4.35 -18.35
C ASN A 295 -14.04 5.62 -17.54
N SER A 296 -15.06 6.14 -16.86
CA SER A 296 -15.01 7.43 -16.15
C SER A 296 -13.87 7.53 -15.13
N PHE A 297 -13.54 6.44 -14.45
CA PHE A 297 -12.44 6.39 -13.51
C PHE A 297 -11.06 6.56 -14.19
N ILE A 298 -10.83 5.87 -15.31
CA ILE A 298 -9.56 5.99 -16.06
C ILE A 298 -9.44 7.40 -16.67
N LEU A 299 -10.53 7.94 -17.21
CA LEU A 299 -10.56 9.30 -17.74
C LEU A 299 -10.27 10.34 -16.66
N GLN A 300 -10.85 10.18 -15.46
CA GLN A 300 -10.55 11.05 -14.32
C GLN A 300 -9.08 10.95 -13.92
N LYS A 301 -8.51 9.74 -13.82
CA LYS A 301 -7.08 9.56 -13.49
C LYS A 301 -6.14 10.17 -14.53
N LYS A 302 -6.47 10.11 -15.82
CA LYS A 302 -5.73 10.83 -16.88
C LYS A 302 -5.77 12.34 -16.67
N LYS A 303 -6.92 12.89 -16.28
CA LYS A 303 -7.06 14.32 -15.99
C LYS A 303 -6.26 14.71 -14.74
N ASP A 304 -6.34 13.92 -13.68
CA ASP A 304 -5.59 14.16 -12.43
C ASP A 304 -4.07 14.17 -12.70
N LEU A 305 -3.59 13.26 -13.55
CA LEU A 305 -2.19 13.22 -13.97
C LEU A 305 -1.76 14.51 -14.69
N LEU A 306 -2.59 15.02 -15.62
CA LEU A 306 -2.30 16.30 -16.30
C LEU A 306 -2.28 17.48 -15.30
N THR A 307 -3.17 17.48 -14.32
CA THR A 307 -3.14 18.49 -13.25
C THR A 307 -1.86 18.38 -12.42
N LEU A 308 -1.46 17.16 -12.06
CA LEU A 308 -0.22 16.91 -11.32
C LEU A 308 1.02 17.37 -12.09
N GLU A 309 1.10 17.10 -13.40
CA GLU A 309 2.20 17.56 -14.25
C GLU A 309 2.36 19.09 -14.16
N ASN A 310 1.26 19.83 -14.27
CA ASN A 310 1.27 21.28 -14.16
C ASN A 310 1.67 21.78 -12.76
N ASP A 311 1.19 21.11 -11.70
CA ASP A 311 1.54 21.44 -10.31
C ASP A 311 3.03 21.22 -10.04
N ILE A 312 3.60 20.12 -10.54
CA ILE A 312 5.01 19.81 -10.41
C ILE A 312 5.86 20.87 -11.12
N GLU A 313 5.54 21.23 -12.36
CA GLU A 313 6.29 22.26 -13.09
C GLU A 313 6.27 23.61 -12.37
N ARG A 314 5.13 23.99 -11.79
CA ARG A 314 5.04 25.20 -10.94
C ARG A 314 5.94 25.12 -9.71
N LEU A 315 5.95 23.98 -9.01
CA LEU A 315 6.81 23.78 -7.84
C LEU A 315 8.30 23.84 -8.21
N LYS A 316 8.69 23.23 -9.34
CA LYS A 316 10.09 23.27 -9.81
C LYS A 316 10.54 24.70 -10.10
N LEU A 317 9.69 25.52 -10.73
CA LEU A 317 9.98 26.94 -10.96
C LEU A 317 10.17 27.70 -9.65
N ASN A 318 9.32 27.46 -8.65
CA ASN A 318 9.44 28.10 -7.34
C ASN A 318 10.75 27.77 -6.64
N PHE A 319 11.25 26.53 -6.76
CA PHE A 319 12.54 26.16 -6.18
C PHE A 319 13.74 26.85 -6.82
N ASN A 320 13.65 27.26 -8.08
CA ASN A 320 14.74 27.97 -8.76
C ASN A 320 14.77 29.48 -8.42
N LEU A 321 13.72 30.00 -7.78
CA LEU A 321 13.60 31.40 -7.39
C LEU A 321 14.14 31.69 -5.97
N HIS A 322 14.44 30.65 -5.19
CA HIS A 322 14.85 30.71 -3.78
C HIS A 322 16.20 30.03 -3.56
#